data_AF-A0A7S3LYE6-F1
#
_entry.id   AF-A0A7S3LYE6-F1
#
_cell.length_a   1.000
_cell.length_b   1.000
_cell.length_c   1.000
_cell.angle_alpha   90.00
_cell.angle_beta   90.00
_cell.angle_gamma   90.00
#
_symmetry.space_group_name_H-M   'P 1'
#
loop_
_entity.id
_entity.type
_entity.pdbx_description
1 polymer ?
#
loop_
_entity_poly.entity_id
_entity_poly.type
_entity_poly.pdbx_seq_one_letter_code
_entity_poly.pdbx_strand_id
1 'polypeptide(L)'
;NAPPAMFAYHKVEEKVEDNTKLVATAVLSTTVRTKAREARKEAKKSGITRQPSLDSTSGAGLGEIPMERVTSHLSTASYLSMDAEKPVVVDTKPKKIKEPTSFSMSNPSRLIPSQARFVSLQEGQRYVPVCRQNRPAGIVMLRDTDPSAPEVVEKVERVAIGQEETAPTPAPFEWDPNDE
;
A
#
# COMPACT_ATOMS: atom_id res chain seq x y z
N ASN A 1 12.11 21.14 -9.48
CA ASN A 1 11.37 22.17 -8.71
C ASN A 1 10.04 21.62 -8.19
N ALA A 2 10.02 20.49 -7.51
CA ALA A 2 8.84 19.83 -6.91
C ALA A 2 9.25 18.40 -6.48
N PRO A 3 8.54 17.76 -5.53
CA PRO A 3 8.84 16.40 -5.10
C PRO A 3 8.48 15.36 -6.17
N PRO A 4 9.22 14.23 -6.28
CA PRO A 4 8.93 13.15 -7.22
C PRO A 4 7.53 12.55 -7.07
N ALA A 5 6.99 12.46 -5.84
CA ALA A 5 5.64 11.93 -5.63
C ALA A 5 4.56 12.71 -6.38
N MET A 6 4.76 13.99 -6.67
CA MET A 6 3.81 14.79 -7.45
C MET A 6 3.73 14.36 -8.92
N PHE A 7 4.78 13.73 -9.45
CA PHE A 7 4.88 13.25 -10.83
C PHE A 7 4.62 11.75 -10.96
N ALA A 8 4.47 11.06 -9.83
CA ALA A 8 4.23 9.62 -9.81
C ALA A 8 2.85 9.28 -10.39
N TYR A 9 2.78 8.14 -11.08
CA TYR A 9 1.52 7.55 -11.47
C TYR A 9 0.71 7.13 -10.25
N HIS A 10 -0.61 7.04 -10.45
CA HIS A 10 -1.47 6.46 -9.43
C HIS A 10 -1.01 5.04 -9.12
N LYS A 11 -0.72 4.77 -7.84
CA LYS A 11 -0.28 3.45 -7.40
C LYS A 11 -1.52 2.56 -7.28
N VAL A 12 -1.56 1.47 -8.02
CA VAL A 12 -2.58 0.44 -7.83
C VAL A 12 -2.41 -0.11 -6.41
N GLU A 13 -3.46 -0.07 -5.60
CA GLU A 13 -3.43 -0.54 -4.21
C GLU A 13 -3.21 -2.05 -4.18
N GLU A 14 -1.96 -2.45 -3.97
CA GLU A 14 -1.61 -3.83 -3.64
C GLU A 14 -1.75 -4.02 -2.12
N LYS A 15 -2.31 -5.17 -1.72
CA LYS A 15 -2.92 -5.50 -0.40
C LYS A 15 -2.02 -5.38 0.84
N VAL A 16 -1.50 -4.20 1.15
CA VAL A 16 -0.70 -3.99 2.37
C VAL A 16 -1.56 -3.97 3.64
N GLU A 17 -2.85 -3.65 3.53
CA GLU A 17 -3.78 -3.64 4.66
C GLU A 17 -3.99 -5.01 5.32
N ASP A 18 -3.78 -6.10 4.59
CA ASP A 18 -3.99 -7.45 5.13
C ASP A 18 -2.94 -7.78 6.20
N ASN A 19 -1.69 -7.35 5.99
CA ASN A 19 -0.60 -7.61 6.93
C ASN A 19 -0.76 -6.85 8.26
N THR A 20 -1.22 -5.59 8.22
CA THR A 20 -1.41 -4.79 9.44
C THR A 20 -2.58 -5.31 10.28
N LYS A 21 -3.66 -5.77 9.64
CA LYS A 21 -4.82 -6.41 10.30
C LYS A 21 -4.42 -7.73 10.99
N LEU A 22 -3.56 -8.53 10.36
CA LEU A 22 -3.04 -9.77 10.95
C LEU A 22 -2.17 -9.51 12.18
N VAL A 23 -1.27 -8.51 12.12
CA VAL A 23 -0.40 -8.15 13.25
C VAL A 23 -1.23 -7.64 14.44
N ALA A 24 -2.21 -6.77 14.21
CA ALA A 24 -3.09 -6.28 15.29
C ALA A 24 -3.86 -7.43 15.97
N THR A 25 -4.35 -8.39 15.18
CA THR A 25 -5.07 -9.57 15.69
C THR A 25 -4.16 -10.49 16.51
N ALA A 26 -2.91 -10.67 16.09
CA ALA A 26 -1.91 -11.45 16.82
C ALA A 26 -1.57 -10.81 18.18
N VAL A 27 -1.43 -9.47 18.25
CA VAL A 27 -1.16 -8.76 19.51
C VAL A 27 -2.35 -8.86 20.46
N LEU A 28 -3.58 -8.68 19.98
CA LEU A 28 -4.78 -8.79 20.82
C LEU A 28 -5.00 -10.22 21.34
N SER A 29 -4.80 -11.24 20.50
CA SER A 29 -4.98 -12.65 20.92
C SER A 29 -3.91 -13.12 21.92
N THR A 30 -2.66 -12.70 21.74
CA THR A 30 -1.56 -13.06 22.67
C THR A 30 -1.71 -12.36 24.03
N THR A 31 -2.04 -11.06 24.04
CA THR A 31 -2.22 -10.27 25.29
C THR A 31 -3.39 -10.76 26.14
N VAL A 32 -4.51 -11.14 25.53
CA VAL A 32 -5.63 -11.75 26.25
C VAL A 32 -5.21 -13.10 26.85
N ARG A 33 -4.48 -13.92 26.08
CA ARG A 33 -4.04 -15.25 26.52
C ARG A 33 -2.99 -15.18 27.64
N THR A 34 -2.08 -14.22 27.62
CA THR A 34 -1.11 -14.00 28.71
C THR A 34 -1.80 -13.49 29.97
N LYS A 35 -2.67 -12.48 29.87
CA LYS A 35 -3.44 -11.95 31.02
C LYS A 35 -4.31 -13.03 31.68
N ALA A 36 -4.98 -13.86 30.88
CA ALA A 36 -5.75 -15.01 31.39
C ALA A 36 -4.85 -16.05 32.09
N ARG A 37 -3.63 -16.27 31.60
CA ARG A 37 -2.66 -17.21 32.21
C ARG A 37 -2.08 -16.66 33.52
N GLU A 38 -1.81 -15.37 33.59
CA GLU A 38 -1.34 -14.69 34.78
C GLU A 38 -2.40 -14.68 35.88
N ALA A 39 -3.64 -14.32 35.55
CA ALA A 39 -4.77 -14.42 36.49
C ALA A 39 -4.96 -15.84 37.03
N ARG A 40 -4.83 -16.86 36.17
CA ARG A 40 -4.85 -18.28 36.59
C ARG A 40 -3.65 -18.67 37.47
N LYS A 41 -2.47 -18.08 37.26
CA LYS A 41 -1.27 -18.36 38.05
C LYS A 41 -1.32 -17.66 39.41
N GLU A 42 -1.89 -16.46 39.45
CA GLU A 42 -2.11 -15.69 40.67
C GLU A 42 -3.19 -16.34 41.55
N ALA A 43 -4.31 -16.78 40.97
CA ALA A 43 -5.35 -17.55 41.67
C ALA A 43 -4.84 -18.87 42.26
N LYS A 44 -3.83 -19.49 41.62
CA LYS A 44 -3.15 -20.68 42.16
C LYS A 44 -2.15 -20.36 43.28
N LYS A 45 -1.56 -19.16 43.29
CA LYS A 45 -0.63 -18.72 44.34
C LYS A 45 -1.35 -18.17 45.58
N SER A 46 -2.54 -17.61 45.45
CA SER A 46 -3.34 -17.08 46.57
C SER A 46 -4.05 -18.15 47.42
N GLY A 47 -3.78 -19.44 47.19
CA GLY A 47 -4.19 -20.50 48.11
C GLY A 47 -5.68 -20.83 48.15
N ILE A 48 -6.46 -20.50 47.11
CA ILE A 48 -7.81 -21.05 46.96
C ILE A 48 -7.69 -22.50 46.50
N THR A 49 -7.57 -23.39 47.48
CA THR A 49 -7.69 -24.84 47.29
C THR A 49 -9.13 -25.16 46.85
N ARG A 50 -9.33 -25.38 45.56
CA ARG A 50 -10.17 -26.49 45.11
C ARG A 50 -9.27 -27.45 44.36
N GLN A 51 -8.94 -28.54 45.05
CA GLN A 51 -8.29 -29.70 44.46
C GLN A 51 -9.20 -30.34 43.38
N PRO A 52 -8.57 -31.05 42.43
CA PRO A 52 -9.09 -31.37 41.10
C PRO A 52 -9.90 -32.67 41.10
N SER A 53 -10.81 -32.82 40.14
CA SER A 53 -11.38 -34.12 39.78
C SER A 53 -10.88 -34.57 38.41
N LEU A 54 -10.54 -35.85 38.37
CA LEU A 54 -9.75 -36.65 37.43
C LEU A 54 -10.01 -36.52 35.90
N ASP A 55 -8.88 -36.66 35.18
CA ASP A 55 -8.61 -37.47 33.98
C ASP A 55 -9.73 -37.78 32.96
N SER A 56 -9.47 -37.45 31.68
CA SER A 56 -9.01 -38.48 30.72
C SER A 56 -8.58 -37.89 29.37
N THR A 57 -7.60 -38.57 28.80
CA THR A 57 -6.89 -38.32 27.56
C THR A 57 -7.70 -38.57 26.29
N SER A 58 -7.29 -37.89 25.23
CA SER A 58 -7.37 -38.27 23.80
C SER A 58 -8.71 -38.08 23.06
N GLY A 59 -8.57 -37.66 21.80
CA GLY A 59 -9.59 -37.87 20.77
C GLY A 59 -10.31 -36.61 20.33
N ALA A 60 -10.20 -36.32 19.04
CA ALA A 60 -10.84 -35.23 18.33
C ALA A 60 -12.37 -35.20 18.52
N GLY A 61 -12.94 -34.00 18.42
CA GLY A 61 -14.38 -33.83 18.26
C GLY A 61 -14.92 -32.63 19.02
N LEU A 62 -15.25 -31.59 18.26
CA LEU A 62 -16.32 -30.62 18.48
C LEU A 62 -17.02 -30.71 19.85
N GLY A 63 -16.76 -29.73 20.71
CA GLY A 63 -17.41 -29.56 22.00
C GLY A 63 -17.51 -28.09 22.34
N GLU A 64 -18.61 -27.50 21.88
CA GLU A 64 -19.16 -26.18 22.17
C GLU A 64 -18.75 -25.66 23.56
N ILE A 65 -17.90 -24.63 23.58
CA ILE A 65 -17.80 -23.76 24.77
C ILE A 65 -19.14 -23.04 24.82
N PRO A 66 -19.89 -23.05 25.94
CA PRO A 66 -21.11 -22.26 26.03
C PRO A 66 -20.74 -20.81 25.74
N MET A 67 -21.12 -20.31 24.57
CA MET A 67 -21.39 -18.90 24.38
C MET A 67 -22.55 -18.61 25.31
N GLU A 68 -22.25 -18.35 26.58
CA GLU A 68 -23.16 -17.60 27.42
C GLU A 68 -23.34 -16.27 26.70
N ARG A 69 -24.48 -16.16 26.01
CA ARG A 69 -24.96 -14.95 25.36
C ARG A 69 -25.01 -13.87 26.44
N VAL A 70 -23.90 -13.14 26.61
CA VAL A 70 -23.93 -11.82 27.24
C VAL A 70 -24.49 -10.88 26.19
N THR A 71 -25.80 -11.01 25.96
CA THR A 71 -26.56 -9.95 25.33
C THR A 71 -26.59 -8.75 26.26
N SER A 72 -26.57 -7.59 25.62
CA SER A 72 -26.84 -6.25 26.16
C SER A 72 -25.78 -5.61 27.06
N HIS A 73 -24.77 -5.04 26.38
CA HIS A 73 -24.62 -3.57 26.31
C HIS A 73 -24.35 -2.75 27.58
N LEU A 74 -23.91 -3.33 28.71
CA LEU A 74 -23.58 -2.49 29.89
C LEU A 74 -22.29 -2.81 30.64
N SER A 75 -21.51 -3.83 30.23
CA SER A 75 -20.28 -4.19 30.95
C SER A 75 -18.98 -3.70 30.31
N THR A 76 -19.02 -3.05 29.14
CA THR A 76 -17.81 -2.49 28.53
C THR A 76 -17.45 -1.11 29.09
N ALA A 77 -18.39 -0.40 29.72
CA ALA A 77 -18.15 0.95 30.26
C ALA A 77 -17.36 0.94 31.59
N SER A 78 -17.54 -0.09 32.41
CA SER A 78 -16.97 -0.12 33.77
C SER A 78 -15.46 -0.44 33.80
N TYR A 79 -14.96 -1.22 32.83
CA TYR A 79 -13.52 -1.55 32.78
C TYR A 79 -12.65 -0.46 32.08
N LEU A 80 -13.27 0.56 31.49
CA LEU A 80 -12.59 1.70 30.85
C LEU A 80 -12.37 2.89 31.79
N SER A 81 -12.75 2.80 33.08
CA SER A 81 -12.73 3.93 34.03
C SER A 81 -11.67 3.83 35.15
N MET A 82 -10.74 2.88 35.09
CA MET A 82 -9.58 2.82 35.99
C MET A 82 -8.31 2.54 35.19
N ASP A 83 -7.89 3.54 34.41
CA ASP A 83 -6.49 3.94 34.18
C ASP A 83 -6.49 4.96 33.03
N ALA A 84 -6.77 6.22 33.37
CA ALA A 84 -6.71 7.34 32.44
C ALA A 84 -5.33 8.01 32.50
N GLU A 85 -4.24 7.23 32.50
CA GLU A 85 -2.99 7.73 31.97
C GLU A 85 -3.06 7.59 30.46
N LYS A 86 -3.27 8.73 29.79
CA LYS A 86 -3.20 8.84 28.33
C LYS A 86 -1.93 8.11 27.86
N PRO A 87 -2.01 6.99 27.13
CA PRO A 87 -0.88 6.62 26.31
C PRO A 87 -0.82 7.75 25.30
N VAL A 88 0.26 8.52 25.35
CA VAL A 88 0.70 9.32 24.22
C VAL A 88 0.90 8.31 23.12
N VAL A 89 -0.15 8.10 22.32
CA VAL A 89 -0.06 7.47 21.02
C VAL A 89 0.82 8.43 20.25
N VAL A 90 2.12 8.18 20.34
CA VAL A 90 3.08 8.72 19.40
C VAL A 90 2.58 8.17 18.08
N ASP A 91 1.80 8.98 17.38
CA ASP A 91 1.60 8.89 15.95
C ASP A 91 3.01 8.89 15.36
N THR A 92 3.64 7.72 15.32
CA THR A 92 4.73 7.42 14.41
C THR A 92 4.08 7.26 13.05
N LYS A 93 3.45 8.34 12.57
CA LYS A 93 3.45 8.63 11.14
C LYS A 93 4.92 8.47 10.75
N PRO A 94 5.27 7.49 9.90
CA PRO A 94 6.64 7.38 9.44
C PRO A 94 7.00 8.78 8.96
N LYS A 95 8.04 9.38 9.55
CA LYS A 95 8.55 10.68 9.13
C LYS A 95 8.67 10.56 7.62
N LYS A 96 7.76 11.22 6.88
CA LYS A 96 7.82 11.25 5.43
C LYS A 96 9.23 11.71 5.14
N ILE A 97 10.07 10.77 4.69
CA ILE A 97 11.44 11.04 4.32
C ILE A 97 11.31 12.23 3.40
N LYS A 98 11.91 13.37 3.77
CA LYS A 98 11.76 14.61 3.00
C LYS A 98 12.23 14.28 1.60
N GLU A 99 11.28 14.08 0.70
CA GLU A 99 11.58 13.76 -0.68
C GLU A 99 12.44 14.90 -1.24
N PRO A 100 13.39 14.56 -2.14
CA PRO A 100 14.23 15.58 -2.73
C PRO A 100 13.35 16.63 -3.39
N THR A 101 13.64 17.92 -3.13
CA THR A 101 12.83 19.04 -3.63
C THR A 101 12.97 19.24 -5.15
N SER A 102 13.94 18.55 -5.76
CA SER A 102 14.19 18.53 -7.19
C SER A 102 14.68 17.16 -7.64
N PHE A 103 14.29 16.74 -8.84
CA PHE A 103 14.78 15.54 -9.49
C PHE A 103 14.95 15.79 -11.00
N SER A 104 15.73 14.94 -11.67
CA SER A 104 15.95 14.99 -13.13
C SER A 104 15.05 13.96 -13.82
N MET A 105 14.56 14.31 -15.01
CA MET A 105 13.71 13.45 -15.85
C MET A 105 14.36 13.23 -17.21
N SER A 106 14.25 12.02 -17.74
CA SER A 106 14.64 11.71 -19.13
C SER A 106 13.51 12.06 -20.10
N ASN A 107 13.87 12.40 -21.33
CA ASN A 107 12.94 12.55 -22.45
C ASN A 107 12.82 11.18 -23.16
N PRO A 108 11.62 10.68 -23.50
CA PRO A 108 10.28 11.25 -23.28
C PRO A 108 9.72 10.99 -21.88
N SER A 109 9.05 12.01 -21.31
CA SER A 109 8.34 11.90 -20.03
C SER A 109 6.92 12.46 -20.12
N ARG A 110 6.00 11.89 -19.32
CA ARG A 110 4.63 12.38 -19.20
C ARG A 110 4.59 13.58 -18.26
N LEU A 111 3.90 14.64 -18.67
CA LEU A 111 3.67 15.84 -17.87
C LEU A 111 2.18 16.22 -17.88
N ILE A 112 1.64 16.53 -16.70
CA ILE A 112 0.32 17.14 -16.55
C ILE A 112 0.48 18.66 -16.75
N PRO A 113 -0.51 19.38 -17.32
CA PRO A 113 -0.44 20.84 -17.49
C PRO A 113 -0.10 21.62 -16.21
N SER A 114 -0.58 21.17 -15.05
CA SER A 114 -0.24 21.77 -13.75
C SER A 114 1.22 21.55 -13.34
N GLN A 115 1.82 20.43 -13.74
CA GLN A 115 3.20 20.07 -13.47
C GLN A 115 4.19 20.81 -14.37
N ALA A 116 3.77 21.21 -15.58
CA ALA A 116 4.63 21.87 -16.56
C ALA A 116 5.31 23.15 -16.04
N ARG A 117 4.68 23.84 -15.07
CA ARG A 117 5.23 25.04 -14.41
C ARG A 117 6.47 24.77 -13.56
N PHE A 118 6.68 23.52 -13.15
CA PHE A 118 7.78 23.11 -12.27
C PHE A 118 8.95 22.47 -13.04
N VAL A 119 8.83 22.37 -14.37
CA VAL A 119 9.84 21.78 -15.25
C VAL A 119 10.66 22.89 -15.90
N SER A 120 11.98 22.69 -15.97
CA SER A 120 12.91 23.59 -16.65
C SER A 120 14.04 22.77 -17.26
N LEU A 121 14.46 23.08 -18.47
CA LEU A 121 15.68 22.52 -19.06
C LEU A 121 16.90 23.00 -18.28
N GLN A 122 17.88 22.11 -18.07
CA GLN A 122 19.12 22.50 -17.40
C GLN A 122 19.99 23.31 -18.36
N GLU A 123 20.60 24.38 -17.85
CA GLU A 123 21.51 25.22 -18.62
C GLU A 123 22.87 24.52 -18.79
N GLY A 124 23.53 24.74 -19.94
CA GLY A 124 24.85 24.16 -20.22
C GLY A 124 24.85 22.71 -20.75
N GLN A 125 23.69 22.17 -21.13
CA GLN A 125 23.62 20.89 -21.85
C GLN A 125 23.84 21.08 -23.37
N ARG A 126 24.27 20.02 -24.05
CA ARG A 126 24.47 19.97 -25.52
C ARG A 126 23.23 20.43 -26.30
N TYR A 127 22.04 20.09 -25.82
CA TYR A 127 20.78 20.48 -26.44
C TYR A 127 20.19 21.71 -25.76
N VAL A 128 20.23 22.84 -26.45
CA VAL A 128 19.78 24.14 -25.93
C VAL A 128 18.48 24.56 -26.61
N PRO A 129 17.47 25.11 -25.91
CA PRO A 129 16.24 25.56 -26.55
C PRO A 129 16.50 26.71 -27.55
N VAL A 130 15.94 26.59 -28.76
CA VAL A 130 15.99 27.66 -29.78
C VAL A 130 15.04 28.80 -29.42
N CYS A 131 13.87 28.45 -28.88
CA CYS A 131 12.87 29.41 -28.44
C CYS A 131 13.25 30.01 -27.07
N ARG A 132 13.33 31.33 -26.97
CA ARG A 132 13.56 32.06 -25.71
C ARG A 132 12.43 31.88 -24.70
N GLN A 133 11.19 31.69 -25.18
CA GLN A 133 10.07 31.28 -24.33
C GLN A 133 10.20 29.79 -24.06
N ASN A 134 10.79 29.48 -22.91
CA ASN A 134 10.95 28.13 -22.42
C ASN A 134 9.58 27.52 -22.12
N ARG A 135 9.03 26.79 -23.08
CA ARG A 135 7.87 25.92 -22.87
C ARG A 135 8.40 24.49 -22.72
N PRO A 136 8.47 23.94 -21.50
CA PRO A 136 9.05 22.62 -21.27
C PRO A 136 8.12 21.46 -21.69
N ALA A 137 6.91 21.77 -22.15
CA ALA A 137 5.88 20.78 -22.50
C ALA A 137 5.48 20.90 -23.97
N GLY A 138 5.18 19.75 -24.58
CA GLY A 138 4.86 19.64 -26.00
C GLY A 138 6.10 19.43 -26.87
N ILE A 139 5.99 19.81 -28.14
CA ILE A 139 7.11 19.72 -29.09
C ILE A 139 8.04 20.91 -28.84
N VAL A 140 9.28 20.61 -28.45
CA VAL A 140 10.31 21.62 -28.19
C VAL A 140 11.41 21.51 -29.24
N MET A 141 11.80 22.64 -29.82
CA MET A 141 12.93 22.71 -30.74
C MET A 141 14.21 23.01 -29.95
N LEU A 142 15.16 22.07 -30.02
CA LEU A 142 16.48 22.18 -29.41
C LEU A 142 17.53 22.29 -30.50
N ARG A 143 18.52 23.18 -30.31
CA ARG A 143 19.75 23.22 -31.11
C ARG A 143 20.78 22.32 -30.45
N ASP A 144 21.48 21.54 -31.26
CA ASP A 144 22.67 20.80 -30.84
C ASP A 144 23.90 21.71 -30.93
N THR A 145 24.64 21.86 -29.83
CA THR A 145 25.89 22.65 -29.79
C THR A 145 27.11 21.85 -30.23
N ASP A 146 27.11 20.52 -30.07
CA ASP A 146 28.27 19.65 -30.27
C ASP A 146 27.91 18.43 -31.14
N PRO A 147 27.67 18.62 -32.45
CA PRO A 147 27.24 17.54 -33.35
C PRO A 147 28.29 16.43 -33.56
N SER A 148 29.54 16.66 -33.14
CA SER A 148 30.62 15.66 -33.25
C SER A 148 30.58 14.59 -32.16
N ALA A 149 29.84 14.80 -31.07
CA ALA A 149 29.76 13.84 -29.97
C ALA A 149 28.76 12.70 -30.28
N PRO A 150 29.00 11.47 -29.79
CA PRO A 150 28.09 10.34 -30.03
C PRO A 150 26.71 10.64 -29.47
N GLU A 151 25.69 10.36 -30.28
CA GLU A 151 24.28 10.65 -29.96
C GLU A 151 23.56 9.38 -29.50
N VAL A 152 22.87 9.46 -28.36
CA VAL A 152 21.99 8.39 -27.87
C VAL A 152 20.56 8.82 -28.16
N VAL A 153 20.07 8.48 -29.37
CA VAL A 153 18.69 8.76 -29.79
C VAL A 153 17.85 7.50 -29.66
N GLU A 154 16.81 7.56 -28.84
CA GLU A 154 15.79 6.51 -28.81
C GLU A 154 14.82 6.71 -29.98
N LYS A 155 14.71 5.71 -30.85
CA LYS A 155 13.75 5.74 -31.97
C LYS A 155 12.37 5.44 -31.41
N VAL A 156 11.52 6.46 -31.28
CA VAL A 156 10.13 6.28 -30.88
C VAL A 156 9.34 5.77 -32.07
N GLU A 157 8.80 4.55 -31.96
CA GLU A 157 7.84 4.03 -32.93
C GLU A 157 6.54 4.82 -32.82
N ARG A 158 6.05 5.35 -33.95
CA ARG A 158 4.74 5.99 -33.99
C ARG A 158 3.69 4.90 -33.88
N VAL A 159 3.02 4.81 -32.74
CA VAL A 159 1.75 4.10 -32.64
C VAL A 159 0.77 4.84 -33.54
N ALA A 160 0.41 4.25 -34.67
CA ALA A 160 -0.58 4.83 -35.56
C ALA A 160 -1.95 4.73 -34.86
N ILE A 161 -2.65 5.86 -34.74
CA ILE A 161 -4.05 5.89 -34.35
C ILE A 161 -4.81 5.11 -35.44
N GLY A 162 -5.21 3.88 -35.14
CA GLY A 162 -5.72 2.90 -36.12
C GLY A 162 -5.09 1.51 -36.01
N GLN A 163 -4.04 1.32 -35.21
CA GLN A 163 -3.65 0.00 -34.69
C GLN A 163 -4.55 -0.39 -33.52
N GLU A 164 -5.87 -0.28 -33.68
CA GLU A 164 -6.72 -1.27 -33.06
C GLU A 164 -6.41 -2.53 -33.85
N GLU A 165 -5.58 -3.40 -33.29
CA GLU A 165 -5.54 -4.79 -33.73
C GLU A 165 -6.95 -5.31 -33.45
N THR A 166 -7.85 -5.09 -34.43
CA THR A 166 -9.25 -5.51 -34.37
C THR A 166 -9.19 -6.97 -33.97
N ALA A 167 -9.64 -7.26 -32.75
CA ALA A 167 -9.61 -8.62 -32.24
C ALA A 167 -10.23 -9.51 -33.33
N PRO A 168 -9.59 -10.65 -33.67
CA PRO A 168 -10.13 -11.52 -34.69
C PRO A 168 -11.58 -11.81 -34.34
N THR A 169 -12.47 -11.70 -35.34
CA THR A 169 -13.89 -11.97 -35.15
C THR A 169 -14.05 -13.30 -34.42
N PRO A 170 -14.89 -13.37 -33.37
CA PRO A 170 -15.06 -14.59 -32.61
C PRO A 170 -15.44 -15.72 -33.57
N ALA A 171 -14.92 -16.93 -33.30
CA ALA A 171 -15.32 -18.10 -34.05
C ALA A 171 -16.86 -18.26 -33.98
N PRO A 172 -17.50 -18.72 -35.07
CA PRO A 172 -18.93 -19.02 -35.03
C PRO A 172 -19.21 -20.00 -33.90
N PHE A 173 -20.28 -19.74 -33.17
CA PHE A 173 -20.71 -20.58 -32.07
C PHE A 173 -21.10 -21.97 -32.59
N GLU A 174 -20.41 -23.00 -32.13
CA GLU A 174 -20.78 -24.40 -32.35
C GLU A 174 -21.49 -24.90 -31.08
N TRP A 175 -22.73 -25.37 -31.23
CA TRP A 175 -23.46 -26.03 -30.16
C TRP A 175 -23.20 -27.52 -30.24
N ASP A 176 -22.45 -28.06 -29.29
CA ASP A 176 -22.27 -29.50 -29.14
C ASP A 176 -23.33 -30.06 -28.19
N PRO A 177 -24.33 -30.82 -28.69
CA PRO A 177 -25.42 -31.35 -27.86
C PRO A 177 -24.97 -32.44 -26.87
N ASN A 178 -23.67 -32.76 -26.81
CA ASN A 178 -23.08 -33.73 -25.90
C ASN A 178 -22.20 -33.08 -24.81
N ASP A 179 -22.08 -31.75 -24.79
CA ASP A 179 -21.30 -30.98 -23.79
C ASP A 179 -22.15 -30.56 -22.57
N GLU A 180 -22.97 -31.50 -22.05
CA GLU A 180 -23.58 -31.43 -20.70
C GLU A 180 -22.89 -32.40 -19.73
#